data_AF-A0A8H7YHK7-F1
#
_entry.id   AF-A0A8H7YHK7-F1
#
_cell.length_a   1.000
_cell.length_b   1.000
_cell.length_c   1.000
_cell.angle_alpha   90.00
_cell.angle_beta   90.00
_cell.angle_gamma   90.00
#
_symmetry.space_group_name_H-M   'P 1'
#
loop_
_entity.id
_entity.type
_entity.pdbx_description
1 polymer ?
#
loop_
_entity_poly.entity_id
_entity_poly.type
_entity_poly.pdbx_seq_one_letter_code
_entity_poly.pdbx_strand_id
1 'polypeptide(L)'
;MMVPLSLAVVSPLASFDLLDIYSVVLGIYMSLASGTYKYVKAHAAVVQQPPFNPDTLYLSYLASKWSKIGFWWNFAIWLPTIAAPSLCVTIIGMFDTTITVYFALATVRQGTYIPHSAGPCKNADTWQVPTANGNGSYFHILETLNTYPDKPEMNVPSDKICKDFVSQWRFGIGSLVIYILVSFFNIIVSMAISIRVVRSDMRPERRRKEPYIFTALRVLSLIPYFICEIVATVPQYSIHFLPRPVQSQLRFRLRCINKMSQLVYLPVREVRHQFPQSFTKSKHHQPPPPEPKEVQGKSKNKSNPLARFLHIDILTLVAQHLHYQDLVNLSLTSKGMRRTVFPDGHLGSERGILRVYACDSDTKTECFLCRFPICGSCGESRPFTRPQLDTLHEETCQPYCSPCYYNKISIRLNDTDRCCNRNFPLTGNVHGSRGSFDTSPFGNGCLLCSICKTLPDSQCLAQLREREKTRMRRKLRDRKHRDDFACRHCSKALPSWGPRWWVCEACGRECTDTLHPPWGFRARQQCAVAV
;
A
#
# COMPACT_ATOMS: atom_id res chain seq x y z
N MET A 1 -10.32 4.54 3.17
CA MET A 1 -11.46 5.18 2.49
C MET A 1 -11.16 5.16 1.00
N MET A 2 -11.61 4.11 0.31
CA MET A 2 -11.70 4.10 -1.14
C MET A 2 -13.05 4.72 -1.47
N VAL A 3 -13.08 5.90 -2.09
CA VAL A 3 -14.32 6.42 -2.67
C VAL A 3 -14.71 5.45 -3.78
N PRO A 4 -15.93 4.88 -3.78
CA PRO A 4 -16.37 4.07 -4.90
C PRO A 4 -16.58 5.01 -6.07
N LEU A 5 -15.54 5.18 -6.89
CA LEU A 5 -15.69 5.79 -8.20
C LEU A 5 -16.39 4.74 -9.06
N SER A 6 -17.72 4.82 -9.10
CA SER A 6 -18.58 4.00 -9.96
C SER A 6 -18.28 4.33 -11.43
N LEU A 7 -17.20 3.77 -11.96
CA LEU A 7 -16.83 3.86 -13.38
C LEU A 7 -17.64 2.83 -14.17
N ALA A 8 -18.90 3.18 -14.44
CA ALA A 8 -19.71 2.54 -15.47
C ALA A 8 -19.25 2.99 -16.87
N VAL A 9 -18.05 2.60 -17.31
CA VAL A 9 -17.48 3.09 -18.59
C VAL A 9 -17.32 1.99 -19.66
N VAL A 10 -17.73 0.75 -19.38
CA VAL A 10 -17.96 -0.22 -20.46
C VAL A 10 -19.29 -0.90 -20.17
N SER A 11 -20.27 -0.75 -21.08
CA SER A 11 -21.58 -1.38 -20.96
C SER A 11 -21.39 -2.89 -20.71
N PRO A 12 -21.84 -3.42 -19.56
CA PRO A 12 -21.62 -4.83 -19.19
C PRO A 12 -22.10 -5.80 -20.27
N LEU A 13 -23.16 -5.42 -20.99
CA LEU A 13 -23.81 -6.23 -22.00
C LEU A 13 -22.90 -6.63 -23.17
N ALA A 14 -22.08 -5.71 -23.72
CA ALA A 14 -21.19 -6.05 -24.84
C ALA A 14 -20.02 -6.97 -24.41
N SER A 15 -19.69 -7.00 -23.12
CA SER A 15 -18.66 -7.89 -22.58
C SER A 15 -19.13 -9.31 -22.29
N PHE A 16 -20.45 -9.57 -22.16
CA PHE A 16 -20.95 -10.93 -21.93
C PHE A 16 -20.84 -11.79 -23.20
N ASP A 17 -21.32 -11.30 -24.35
CA ASP A 17 -21.36 -12.09 -25.59
C ASP A 17 -19.96 -12.49 -26.10
N LEU A 18 -18.99 -11.57 -26.01
CA LEU A 18 -17.60 -11.85 -26.40
C LEU A 18 -16.94 -12.89 -25.47
N LEU A 19 -17.35 -12.93 -24.21
CA LEU A 19 -16.77 -13.83 -23.22
C LEU A 19 -17.30 -15.26 -23.34
N ASP A 20 -18.55 -15.42 -23.74
CA ASP A 20 -19.13 -16.73 -24.03
C ASP A 20 -18.46 -17.37 -25.25
N ILE A 21 -18.32 -16.61 -26.35
CA ILE A 21 -17.61 -17.06 -27.56
C ILE A 21 -16.17 -17.45 -27.20
N TYR A 22 -15.50 -16.62 -26.40
CA TYR A 22 -14.13 -16.88 -25.96
C TYR A 22 -14.00 -18.15 -25.12
N SER A 23 -14.90 -18.35 -24.15
CA SER A 23 -14.91 -19.52 -23.29
C SER A 23 -15.14 -20.81 -24.08
N VAL A 24 -16.01 -20.75 -25.10
CA VAL A 24 -16.26 -21.87 -26.02
C VAL A 24 -15.00 -22.19 -26.85
N VAL A 25 -14.37 -21.20 -27.48
CA VAL A 25 -13.15 -21.39 -28.29
C VAL A 25 -12.03 -22.01 -27.45
N LEU A 26 -11.83 -21.50 -26.23
CA LEU A 26 -10.80 -22.00 -25.33
C LEU A 26 -11.13 -23.40 -24.79
N GLY A 27 -12.40 -23.70 -24.54
CA GLY A 27 -12.87 -25.03 -24.15
C GLY A 27 -12.64 -26.07 -25.25
N ILE A 28 -12.92 -25.72 -26.51
CA ILE A 28 -12.62 -26.56 -27.68
C ILE A 28 -11.10 -26.80 -27.78
N TYR A 29 -10.29 -25.73 -27.68
CA TYR A 29 -8.83 -25.86 -27.72
C TYR A 29 -8.30 -26.75 -26.58
N MET A 30 -8.80 -26.57 -25.35
CA MET A 30 -8.45 -27.40 -24.20
C MET A 30 -8.76 -28.88 -24.42
N SER A 31 -9.94 -29.18 -24.96
CA SER A 31 -10.38 -30.54 -25.26
C SER A 31 -9.45 -31.19 -26.30
N LEU A 32 -9.23 -30.52 -27.43
CA LEU A 32 -8.36 -31.00 -28.51
C LEU A 32 -6.92 -31.19 -28.03
N ALA A 33 -6.33 -30.18 -27.36
CA ALA A 33 -4.97 -30.26 -26.87
C ALA A 33 -4.78 -31.38 -25.84
N SER A 34 -5.79 -31.64 -25.01
CA SER A 34 -5.78 -32.75 -24.05
C SER A 34 -5.89 -34.11 -24.73
N GLY A 35 -6.71 -34.23 -25.78
CA GLY A 35 -6.81 -35.42 -26.61
C GLY A 35 -5.46 -35.74 -27.26
N THR A 36 -4.87 -34.77 -27.96
CA THR A 36 -3.57 -34.90 -28.61
C THR A 36 -2.46 -35.25 -27.63
N TYR A 37 -2.41 -34.60 -26.46
CA TYR A 37 -1.39 -34.94 -25.45
C TYR A 37 -1.53 -36.38 -24.94
N LYS A 38 -2.75 -36.84 -24.62
CA LYS A 38 -2.97 -38.24 -24.20
C LYS A 38 -2.52 -39.22 -25.28
N TYR A 39 -2.82 -38.89 -26.54
CA TYR A 39 -2.48 -39.69 -27.68
C TYR A 39 -0.96 -39.78 -27.92
N VAL A 40 -0.27 -38.64 -27.95
CA VAL A 40 1.20 -38.57 -28.10
C VAL A 40 1.91 -39.21 -26.91
N LYS A 41 1.37 -39.04 -25.69
CA LYS A 41 1.93 -39.64 -24.48
C LYS A 41 1.88 -41.17 -24.50
N ALA A 42 0.78 -41.75 -24.99
CA ALA A 42 0.64 -43.21 -25.11
C ALA A 42 1.70 -43.82 -26.05
N HIS A 43 2.19 -43.01 -26.99
CA HIS A 43 3.11 -43.43 -28.05
C HIS A 43 4.48 -42.75 -27.97
N ALA A 44 4.84 -42.19 -26.81
CA ALA A 44 6.04 -41.36 -26.64
C ALA A 44 7.33 -42.07 -27.07
N ALA A 45 7.44 -43.38 -26.82
CA ALA A 45 8.62 -44.17 -27.15
C ALA A 45 8.96 -44.17 -28.65
N VAL A 46 7.96 -44.03 -29.52
CA VAL A 46 8.13 -44.03 -30.98
C VAL A 46 8.17 -42.60 -31.52
N VAL A 47 7.26 -41.75 -31.04
CA VAL A 47 7.05 -40.38 -31.55
C VAL A 47 8.21 -39.43 -31.22
N GLN A 48 9.04 -39.76 -30.23
CA GLN A 48 10.23 -38.96 -29.87
C GLN A 48 11.53 -39.39 -30.55
N GLN A 49 11.53 -40.50 -31.30
CA GLN A 49 12.74 -40.97 -31.96
C GLN A 49 13.02 -40.16 -33.24
N PRO A 50 14.30 -39.97 -33.62
CA PRO A 50 14.64 -39.45 -34.95
C PRO A 50 13.95 -40.28 -36.04
N PRO A 51 13.37 -39.67 -37.08
CA PRO A 51 13.58 -38.30 -37.56
C PRO A 51 12.61 -37.23 -36.98
N PHE A 52 11.71 -37.60 -36.08
CA PHE A 52 10.69 -36.69 -35.59
C PHE A 52 11.25 -35.64 -34.64
N ASN A 53 10.50 -34.55 -34.47
CA ASN A 53 10.90 -33.49 -33.56
C ASN A 53 10.89 -34.03 -32.12
N PRO A 54 12.04 -34.05 -31.40
CA PRO A 54 12.13 -34.62 -30.06
C PRO A 54 11.24 -33.89 -29.04
N ASP A 55 10.89 -32.63 -29.32
CA ASP A 55 10.07 -31.79 -28.45
C ASP A 55 8.56 -32.05 -28.59
N THR A 56 8.11 -32.95 -29.47
CA THR A 56 6.67 -33.13 -29.77
C THR A 56 5.85 -33.50 -28.53
N LEU A 57 6.36 -34.40 -27.68
CA LEU A 57 5.71 -34.73 -26.40
C LEU A 57 5.69 -33.54 -25.43
N TYR A 58 6.80 -32.80 -25.35
CA TYR A 58 6.89 -31.64 -24.47
C TYR A 58 5.94 -30.51 -24.91
N LEU A 59 5.84 -30.25 -26.21
CA LEU A 59 4.98 -29.22 -26.78
C LEU A 59 3.49 -29.57 -26.65
N SER A 60 3.12 -30.84 -26.86
CA SER A 60 1.74 -31.29 -26.64
C SER A 60 1.36 -31.23 -25.15
N TYR A 61 2.29 -31.59 -24.25
CA TYR A 61 2.12 -31.39 -22.81
C TYR A 61 1.92 -29.92 -22.46
N LEU A 62 2.77 -29.02 -22.99
CA LEU A 62 2.70 -27.58 -22.75
C LEU A 62 1.36 -27.02 -23.21
N ALA A 63 0.92 -27.36 -24.43
CA ALA A 63 -0.38 -26.97 -24.97
C ALA A 63 -1.55 -27.48 -24.10
N SER A 64 -1.54 -28.75 -23.69
CA SER A 64 -2.60 -29.32 -22.83
C SER A 64 -2.62 -28.68 -21.43
N LYS A 65 -1.45 -28.47 -20.82
CA LYS A 65 -1.34 -27.91 -19.46
C LYS A 65 -1.82 -26.45 -19.44
N TRP A 66 -1.29 -25.62 -20.33
CA TRP A 66 -1.64 -24.21 -20.32
C TRP A 66 -3.05 -23.96 -20.83
N SER A 67 -3.59 -24.77 -21.75
CA SER A 67 -4.99 -24.62 -22.20
C SER A 67 -5.97 -24.91 -21.05
N LYS A 68 -5.69 -25.92 -20.22
CA LYS A 68 -6.44 -26.18 -18.98
C LYS A 68 -6.33 -25.04 -17.99
N ILE A 69 -5.10 -24.56 -17.72
CA ILE A 69 -4.88 -23.44 -16.80
C ILE A 69 -5.64 -22.22 -17.30
N GLY A 70 -5.52 -21.88 -18.58
CA GLY A 70 -6.20 -20.74 -19.18
C GLY A 70 -7.73 -20.84 -19.09
N PHE A 71 -8.29 -22.00 -19.41
CA PHE A 71 -9.74 -22.24 -19.33
C PHE A 71 -10.28 -22.04 -17.90
N TRP A 72 -9.69 -22.73 -16.92
CA TRP A 72 -10.14 -22.62 -15.53
C TRP A 72 -9.83 -21.26 -14.91
N TRP A 73 -8.72 -20.64 -15.29
CA TRP A 73 -8.37 -19.29 -14.88
C TRP A 73 -9.45 -18.30 -15.34
N ASN A 74 -9.76 -18.26 -16.64
CA ASN A 74 -10.79 -17.38 -17.18
C ASN A 74 -12.14 -17.57 -16.51
N PHE A 75 -12.54 -18.83 -16.29
CA PHE A 75 -13.77 -19.13 -15.57
C PHE A 75 -13.76 -18.57 -14.13
N ALA A 76 -12.63 -18.70 -13.42
CA ALA A 76 -12.49 -18.21 -12.06
C ALA A 76 -12.38 -16.68 -11.96
N ILE A 77 -11.74 -16.01 -12.92
CA ILE A 77 -11.48 -14.57 -12.86
C ILE A 77 -12.55 -13.71 -13.51
N TRP A 78 -13.47 -14.29 -14.28
CA TRP A 78 -14.53 -13.55 -14.97
C TRP A 78 -15.34 -12.67 -14.01
N LEU A 79 -15.92 -13.26 -12.96
CA LEU A 79 -16.74 -12.52 -12.00
C LEU A 79 -15.91 -11.52 -11.16
N PRO A 80 -14.73 -11.90 -10.62
CA PRO A 80 -13.85 -10.95 -9.94
C PRO A 80 -13.44 -9.75 -10.78
N THR A 81 -13.17 -9.92 -12.08
CA THR A 81 -12.64 -8.83 -12.93
C THR A 81 -13.63 -7.67 -13.06
N ILE A 82 -14.95 -7.95 -13.00
CA ILE A 82 -16.00 -6.92 -13.05
C ILE A 82 -16.05 -6.10 -11.75
N ALA A 83 -15.82 -6.74 -10.60
CA ALA A 83 -15.92 -6.12 -9.28
C ALA A 83 -14.57 -5.61 -8.73
N ALA A 84 -13.46 -6.02 -9.33
CA ALA A 84 -12.12 -5.80 -8.80
C ALA A 84 -11.66 -4.34 -8.95
N PRO A 85 -10.95 -3.80 -7.94
CA PRO A 85 -10.24 -2.52 -8.09
C PRO A 85 -9.26 -2.56 -9.26
N SER A 86 -9.01 -1.40 -9.89
CA SER A 86 -8.17 -1.30 -11.09
C SER A 86 -6.80 -1.99 -10.95
N LEU A 87 -6.14 -1.87 -9.80
CA LEU A 87 -4.84 -2.52 -9.56
C LEU A 87 -4.92 -4.05 -9.54
N CYS A 88 -6.03 -4.62 -9.06
CA CYS A 88 -6.26 -6.06 -9.11
C CYS A 88 -6.45 -6.53 -10.56
N VAL A 89 -7.15 -5.75 -11.39
CA VAL A 89 -7.29 -6.02 -12.83
C VAL A 89 -5.92 -5.96 -13.54
N THR A 90 -5.02 -5.05 -13.14
CA THR A 90 -3.64 -5.05 -13.66
C THR A 90 -2.90 -6.36 -13.32
N ILE A 91 -3.04 -6.87 -12.10
CA ILE A 91 -2.43 -8.13 -11.67
C ILE A 91 -3.00 -9.31 -12.47
N ILE A 92 -4.32 -9.35 -12.66
CA ILE A 92 -4.99 -10.33 -13.51
C ILE A 92 -4.42 -10.28 -14.94
N GLY A 93 -4.33 -9.07 -15.52
CA GLY A 93 -3.78 -8.87 -16.86
C GLY A 93 -2.33 -9.35 -17.02
N MET A 94 -1.48 -9.22 -16.00
CA MET A 94 -0.10 -9.77 -16.01
C MET A 94 -0.08 -11.30 -16.00
N PHE A 95 -1.01 -11.93 -15.26
CA PHE A 95 -1.16 -13.38 -15.30
C PHE A 95 -1.68 -13.84 -16.66
N ASP A 96 -2.62 -13.12 -17.26
CA ASP A 96 -3.08 -13.37 -18.63
C ASP A 96 -1.93 -13.25 -19.64
N THR A 97 -1.02 -12.28 -19.47
CA THR A 97 0.19 -12.16 -20.30
C THR A 97 1.07 -13.41 -20.16
N THR A 98 1.20 -13.93 -18.94
CA THR A 98 1.99 -15.16 -18.69
C THR A 98 1.41 -16.34 -19.45
N ILE A 99 0.08 -16.56 -19.37
CA ILE A 99 -0.62 -17.61 -20.13
C ILE A 99 -0.41 -17.40 -21.64
N THR A 100 -0.55 -16.15 -22.11
CA THR A 100 -0.37 -15.75 -23.51
C THR A 100 1.03 -16.10 -24.02
N VAL A 101 2.09 -15.83 -23.23
CA VAL A 101 3.47 -16.18 -23.59
C VAL A 101 3.63 -17.70 -23.78
N TYR A 102 3.07 -18.51 -22.87
CA TYR A 102 3.15 -19.96 -23.00
C TYR A 102 2.30 -20.50 -24.16
N PHE A 103 1.16 -19.90 -24.46
CA PHE A 103 0.38 -20.20 -25.67
C PHE A 103 1.15 -19.88 -26.94
N ALA A 104 1.80 -18.71 -27.00
CA ALA A 104 2.62 -18.32 -28.13
C ALA A 104 3.76 -19.32 -28.34
N LEU A 105 4.49 -19.67 -27.27
CA LEU A 105 5.57 -20.66 -27.32
C LEU A 105 5.09 -22.02 -27.83
N ALA A 106 3.97 -22.53 -27.30
CA ALA A 106 3.40 -23.81 -27.73
C ALA A 106 2.97 -23.75 -29.21
N THR A 107 2.17 -22.75 -29.59
CA THR A 107 1.56 -22.64 -30.92
C THR A 107 2.57 -22.40 -32.03
N VAL A 108 3.55 -21.51 -31.79
CA VAL A 108 4.62 -21.21 -32.75
C VAL A 108 5.49 -22.44 -32.98
N ARG A 109 5.89 -23.15 -31.92
CA ARG A 109 6.71 -24.35 -32.05
C ARG A 109 5.94 -25.53 -32.64
N GLN A 110 4.65 -25.67 -32.33
CA GLN A 110 3.78 -26.66 -32.97
C GLN A 110 3.69 -26.47 -34.49
N GLY A 111 3.74 -25.22 -34.95
CA GLY A 111 3.75 -24.89 -36.39
C GLY A 111 4.99 -25.39 -37.15
N THR A 112 6.01 -25.94 -36.49
CA THR A 112 7.19 -26.50 -37.17
C THR A 112 6.95 -27.91 -37.74
N TYR A 113 6.05 -28.69 -37.12
CA TYR A 113 5.75 -30.07 -37.53
C TYR A 113 4.29 -30.28 -37.94
N ILE A 114 3.38 -29.37 -37.57
CA ILE A 114 1.97 -29.39 -37.99
C ILE A 114 1.79 -28.50 -39.23
N PRO A 115 1.12 -28.97 -40.30
CA PRO A 115 0.81 -28.12 -41.45
C PRO A 115 -0.12 -26.97 -41.05
N HIS A 116 0.07 -25.79 -41.64
CA HIS A 116 -0.74 -24.60 -41.27
C HIS A 116 -2.14 -24.59 -41.92
N SER A 117 -2.41 -25.55 -42.81
CA SER A 117 -3.71 -25.69 -43.46
C SER A 117 -4.07 -27.17 -43.61
N ALA A 118 -5.37 -27.44 -43.83
CA ALA A 118 -5.86 -28.80 -44.01
C ALA A 118 -5.55 -29.38 -45.41
N GLY A 119 -5.09 -28.54 -46.36
CA GLY A 119 -4.77 -28.97 -47.73
C GLY A 119 -3.67 -30.04 -47.78
N PRO A 120 -2.51 -29.80 -47.16
CA PRO A 120 -1.44 -30.79 -47.05
C PRO A 120 -1.83 -32.11 -46.36
N CYS A 121 -2.88 -32.12 -45.54
CA CYS A 121 -3.34 -33.36 -44.90
C CYS A 121 -3.92 -34.40 -45.87
N LYS A 122 -4.23 -34.03 -47.13
CA LYS A 122 -4.60 -35.02 -48.16
C LYS A 122 -3.49 -36.02 -48.45
N ASN A 123 -2.24 -35.57 -48.28
CA ASN A 123 -1.02 -36.37 -48.46
C ASN A 123 -0.27 -36.44 -47.11
N ALA A 124 -1.02 -36.67 -46.02
CA ALA A 124 -0.46 -36.70 -44.67
C ALA A 124 0.60 -37.78 -44.51
N ASP A 125 0.52 -38.86 -45.26
CA ASP A 125 1.43 -40.00 -45.38
C ASP A 125 2.84 -39.63 -45.87
N THR A 126 2.95 -38.56 -46.66
CA THR A 126 4.20 -38.05 -47.24
C THR A 126 4.66 -36.71 -46.66
N TRP A 127 3.94 -36.18 -45.67
CA TRP A 127 4.26 -34.89 -45.03
C TRP A 127 5.60 -34.92 -44.29
N GLN A 128 6.54 -34.06 -44.71
CA GLN A 128 7.89 -33.94 -44.12
C GLN A 128 8.66 -35.27 -44.00
N VAL A 129 8.50 -36.18 -44.96
CA VAL A 129 9.27 -37.43 -44.99
C VAL A 129 10.75 -37.10 -45.27
N PRO A 130 11.69 -37.51 -44.40
CA PRO A 130 13.10 -37.45 -44.74
C PRO A 130 13.37 -38.45 -45.85
N THR A 131 13.75 -37.97 -47.02
CA THR A 131 14.01 -38.76 -48.24
C THR A 131 15.05 -39.87 -48.08
N ALA A 132 15.79 -39.92 -46.96
CA ALA A 132 16.94 -40.80 -46.77
C ALA A 132 16.61 -42.20 -46.23
N ASN A 133 15.53 -42.40 -45.46
CA ASN A 133 15.37 -43.63 -44.65
C ASN A 133 14.10 -44.45 -44.94
N GLY A 134 13.24 -44.05 -45.88
CA GLY A 134 12.02 -44.79 -46.20
C GLY A 134 10.98 -44.90 -45.07
N ASN A 135 11.24 -44.29 -43.90
CA ASN A 135 10.28 -44.20 -42.80
C ASN A 135 9.11 -43.28 -43.22
N GLY A 136 7.87 -43.74 -43.02
CA GLY A 136 6.68 -42.94 -43.31
C GLY A 136 6.62 -41.64 -42.51
N SER A 137 5.72 -40.73 -42.91
CA SER A 137 5.57 -39.43 -42.24
C SER A 137 5.20 -39.56 -40.76
N TYR A 138 5.32 -38.45 -40.02
CA TYR A 138 4.86 -38.37 -38.63
C TYR A 138 3.41 -38.85 -38.46
N PHE A 139 2.52 -38.45 -39.37
CA PHE A 139 1.10 -38.83 -39.30
C PHE A 139 0.85 -40.27 -39.74
N HIS A 140 1.65 -40.82 -40.66
CA HIS A 140 1.59 -42.23 -41.01
C HIS A 140 2.00 -43.13 -39.83
N ILE A 141 3.06 -42.76 -39.11
CA ILE A 141 3.47 -43.51 -37.91
C ILE A 141 2.41 -43.41 -36.81
N LEU A 142 1.79 -42.25 -36.66
CA LEU A 142 0.66 -42.15 -35.73
C LEU A 142 -0.52 -43.04 -36.14
N GLU A 143 -0.85 -43.14 -37.43
CA GLU A 143 -1.89 -44.05 -37.92
C GLU A 143 -1.57 -45.52 -37.60
N THR A 144 -0.35 -45.98 -37.89
CA THR A 144 0.05 -47.37 -37.62
C THR A 144 0.02 -47.71 -36.13
N LEU A 145 0.36 -46.76 -35.27
CA LEU A 145 0.30 -46.93 -33.82
C LEU A 145 -1.13 -46.93 -33.25
N ASN A 146 -2.10 -46.32 -33.96
CA ASN A 146 -3.51 -46.33 -33.54
C ASN A 146 -4.26 -47.60 -33.94
N THR A 147 -3.61 -48.48 -34.71
CA THR A 147 -4.26 -49.67 -35.23
C THR A 147 -4.33 -50.74 -34.13
N TYR A 148 -5.51 -50.93 -33.55
CA TYR A 148 -5.75 -52.05 -32.64
C TYR A 148 -5.93 -53.34 -33.47
N PRO A 149 -5.06 -54.34 -33.33
CA PRO A 149 -5.16 -55.57 -34.11
C PRO A 149 -6.51 -56.29 -33.90
N ASP A 150 -7.13 -56.12 -32.73
CA ASP A 150 -8.41 -56.76 -32.39
C ASP A 150 -9.65 -55.96 -32.83
N LYS A 151 -9.49 -54.71 -33.28
CA LYS A 151 -10.59 -53.80 -33.68
C LYS A 151 -10.20 -52.95 -34.89
N PRO A 152 -10.09 -53.55 -36.08
CA PRO A 152 -9.67 -52.85 -37.31
C PRO A 152 -10.60 -51.70 -37.70
N GLU A 153 -11.88 -51.76 -37.30
CA GLU A 153 -12.86 -50.69 -37.53
C GLU A 153 -12.56 -49.39 -36.77
N MET A 154 -11.68 -49.42 -35.76
CA MET A 154 -11.24 -48.23 -35.03
C MET A 154 -10.01 -47.53 -35.65
N ASN A 155 -9.52 -48.00 -36.80
CA ASN A 155 -8.39 -47.36 -37.45
C ASN A 155 -8.75 -45.92 -37.88
N VAL A 156 -7.97 -44.95 -37.40
CA VAL A 156 -8.15 -43.54 -37.74
C VAL A 156 -7.10 -43.19 -38.79
N PRO A 157 -7.50 -42.87 -40.03
CA PRO A 157 -6.55 -42.64 -41.12
C PRO A 157 -5.66 -41.41 -40.85
N SER A 158 -4.44 -41.42 -41.38
CA SER A 158 -3.46 -40.34 -41.18
C SER A 158 -3.96 -38.96 -41.63
N ASP A 159 -4.83 -38.89 -42.64
CA ASP A 159 -5.45 -37.63 -43.08
C ASP A 159 -6.34 -37.02 -41.99
N LYS A 160 -7.10 -37.85 -41.26
CA LYS A 160 -7.95 -37.44 -40.15
C LYS A 160 -7.12 -37.03 -38.94
N ILE A 161 -6.08 -37.79 -38.59
CA ILE A 161 -5.13 -37.41 -37.52
C ILE A 161 -4.48 -36.06 -37.85
N CYS A 162 -4.01 -35.88 -39.08
CA CYS A 162 -3.44 -34.61 -39.53
C CYS A 162 -4.46 -33.47 -39.41
N LYS A 163 -5.70 -33.65 -39.89
CA LYS A 163 -6.77 -32.64 -39.78
C LYS A 163 -7.07 -32.28 -38.33
N ASP A 164 -7.05 -33.23 -37.40
CA ASP A 164 -7.28 -32.99 -35.97
C ASP A 164 -6.14 -32.14 -35.36
N PHE A 165 -4.88 -32.42 -35.71
CA PHE A 165 -3.73 -31.61 -35.30
C PHE A 165 -3.78 -30.20 -35.89
N VAL A 166 -4.13 -30.05 -37.18
CA VAL A 166 -4.33 -28.75 -37.83
C VAL A 166 -5.47 -27.98 -37.16
N SER A 167 -6.58 -28.66 -36.83
CA SER A 167 -7.71 -28.07 -36.12
C SER A 167 -7.28 -27.54 -34.76
N GLN A 168 -6.60 -28.37 -33.95
CA GLN A 168 -6.03 -27.96 -32.67
C GLN A 168 -5.14 -26.71 -32.82
N TRP A 169 -4.24 -26.70 -33.81
CA TRP A 169 -3.33 -25.59 -34.02
C TRP A 169 -4.07 -24.30 -34.40
N ARG A 170 -5.09 -24.38 -35.27
CA ARG A 170 -5.96 -23.24 -35.64
C ARG A 170 -6.72 -22.68 -34.43
N PHE A 171 -7.33 -23.55 -33.62
CA PHE A 171 -7.98 -23.11 -32.36
C PHE A 171 -6.97 -22.53 -31.37
N GLY A 172 -5.72 -23.03 -31.37
CA GLY A 172 -4.61 -22.49 -30.60
C GLY A 172 -4.26 -21.06 -31.01
N ILE A 173 -4.13 -20.79 -32.31
CA ILE A 173 -3.92 -19.42 -32.83
C ILE A 173 -5.09 -18.51 -32.48
N GLY A 174 -6.33 -18.97 -32.70
CA GLY A 174 -7.52 -18.19 -32.37
C GLY A 174 -7.54 -17.81 -30.87
N SER A 175 -7.29 -18.80 -30.01
CA SER A 175 -7.19 -18.58 -28.56
C SER A 175 -6.07 -17.61 -28.20
N LEU A 176 -4.89 -17.72 -28.85
CA LEU A 176 -3.75 -16.84 -28.64
C LEU A 176 -4.07 -15.39 -29.00
N VAL A 177 -4.67 -15.14 -30.17
CA VAL A 177 -5.05 -13.78 -30.60
C VAL A 177 -6.02 -13.14 -29.62
N ILE A 178 -7.04 -13.89 -29.18
CA ILE A 178 -8.00 -13.37 -28.20
C ILE A 178 -7.31 -13.07 -26.87
N TYR A 179 -6.43 -13.94 -26.39
CA TYR A 179 -5.67 -13.73 -25.14
C TYR A 179 -4.75 -12.50 -25.20
N ILE A 180 -4.08 -12.27 -26.33
CA ILE A 180 -3.27 -11.05 -26.54
C ILE A 180 -4.14 -9.81 -26.37
N LEU A 181 -5.33 -9.78 -27.00
CA LEU A 181 -6.24 -8.64 -26.90
C LEU A 181 -6.74 -8.46 -25.46
N VAL A 182 -7.24 -9.52 -24.81
CA VAL A 182 -7.74 -9.47 -23.43
C VAL A 182 -6.65 -8.99 -22.47
N SER A 183 -5.45 -9.57 -22.53
CA SER A 183 -4.33 -9.18 -21.67
C SER A 183 -3.90 -7.73 -21.92
N PHE A 184 -3.82 -7.30 -23.18
CA PHE A 184 -3.49 -5.93 -23.57
C PHE A 184 -4.49 -4.92 -23.02
N PHE A 185 -5.80 -5.17 -23.21
CA PHE A 185 -6.85 -4.30 -22.68
C PHE A 185 -6.86 -4.28 -21.16
N ASN A 186 -6.76 -5.44 -20.50
CA ASN A 186 -6.70 -5.54 -19.04
C ASN A 186 -5.55 -4.72 -18.49
N ILE A 187 -4.33 -4.82 -19.05
CA ILE A 187 -3.18 -4.05 -18.57
C ILE A 187 -3.34 -2.56 -18.86
N ILE A 188 -3.64 -2.16 -20.10
CA ILE A 188 -3.63 -0.74 -20.49
C ILE A 188 -4.76 0.04 -19.84
N VAL A 189 -5.99 -0.50 -19.88
CA VAL A 189 -7.16 0.18 -19.32
C VAL A 189 -7.02 0.29 -17.80
N SER A 190 -6.64 -0.80 -17.13
CA SER A 190 -6.45 -0.79 -15.68
C SER A 190 -5.31 0.13 -15.23
N MET A 191 -4.21 0.17 -15.99
CA MET A 191 -3.09 1.06 -15.73
C MET A 191 -3.49 2.53 -15.93
N ALA A 192 -4.22 2.85 -17.00
CA ALA A 192 -4.74 4.19 -17.25
C ALA A 192 -5.68 4.67 -16.14
N ILE A 193 -6.61 3.81 -15.69
CA ILE A 193 -7.51 4.09 -14.55
C ILE A 193 -6.70 4.31 -13.27
N SER A 194 -5.75 3.43 -12.97
CA SER A 194 -4.91 3.53 -11.77
C SER A 194 -4.07 4.81 -11.76
N ILE A 195 -3.52 5.21 -12.91
CA ILE A 195 -2.82 6.49 -13.08
C ILE A 195 -3.76 7.66 -12.83
N ARG A 196 -5.00 7.63 -13.35
CA ARG A 196 -6.00 8.68 -13.12
C ARG A 196 -6.34 8.82 -11.64
N VAL A 197 -6.58 7.71 -10.93
CA VAL A 197 -6.85 7.69 -9.47
C VAL A 197 -5.67 8.26 -8.69
N VAL A 198 -4.44 7.82 -8.98
CA VAL A 198 -3.26 8.34 -8.29
C VAL A 198 -3.03 9.83 -8.57
N ARG A 199 -3.41 10.33 -9.76
CA ARG A 199 -3.33 11.77 -10.10
C ARG A 199 -4.46 12.59 -9.51
N SER A 200 -5.67 12.05 -9.33
CA SER A 200 -6.77 12.78 -8.68
C SER A 200 -6.46 13.08 -7.21
N ASP A 201 -5.69 12.21 -6.55
CA ASP A 201 -5.23 12.40 -5.18
C ASP A 201 -4.05 13.40 -5.05
N MET A 202 -3.46 13.84 -6.17
CA MET A 202 -2.39 14.82 -6.15
C MET A 202 -2.93 16.24 -6.07
N ARG A 203 -2.20 17.11 -5.35
CA ARG A 203 -2.46 18.56 -5.39
C ARG A 203 -2.41 19.07 -6.84
N PRO A 204 -3.30 20.01 -7.23
CA PRO A 204 -3.39 20.51 -8.61
C PRO A 204 -2.06 21.00 -9.18
N GLU A 205 -1.22 21.65 -8.38
CA GLU A 205 0.07 22.18 -8.81
C GLU A 205 1.05 21.05 -9.15
N ARG A 206 1.06 19.99 -8.34
CA ARG A 206 1.89 18.80 -8.58
C ARG A 206 1.39 18.03 -9.80
N ARG A 207 0.07 17.89 -9.94
CA ARG A 207 -0.57 17.22 -11.07
C ARG A 207 -0.21 17.87 -12.42
N ARG A 208 0.02 19.19 -12.49
CA ARG A 208 0.45 19.84 -13.74
C ARG A 208 1.93 19.61 -14.07
N LYS A 209 2.79 19.55 -13.06
CA LYS A 209 4.25 19.46 -13.26
C LYS A 209 4.78 18.03 -13.42
N GLU A 210 4.08 17.05 -12.85
CA GLU A 210 4.58 15.67 -12.82
C GLU A 210 4.24 14.92 -14.13
N PRO A 211 5.24 14.44 -14.89
CA PRO A 211 4.99 13.71 -16.14
C PRO A 211 4.31 12.36 -15.87
N TYR A 212 3.59 11.87 -16.88
CA TYR A 212 2.80 10.63 -16.76
C TYR A 212 3.67 9.40 -16.47
N ILE A 213 4.89 9.33 -17.02
CA ILE A 213 5.82 8.20 -16.84
C ILE A 213 6.17 8.01 -15.34
N PHE A 214 6.42 9.07 -14.57
CA PHE A 214 6.69 8.94 -13.13
C PHE A 214 5.45 8.50 -12.35
N THR A 215 4.25 8.89 -12.78
CA THR A 215 3.03 8.38 -12.17
C THR A 215 2.85 6.90 -12.48
N ALA A 216 3.10 6.47 -13.73
CA ALA A 216 3.05 5.08 -14.13
C ALA A 216 4.05 4.22 -13.34
N LEU A 217 5.30 4.67 -13.21
CA LEU A 217 6.32 4.01 -12.37
C LEU A 217 5.86 3.88 -10.90
N ARG A 218 5.19 4.90 -10.36
CA ARG A 218 4.61 4.83 -9.00
C ARG A 218 3.47 3.83 -8.89
N VAL A 219 2.68 3.66 -9.95
CA VAL A 219 1.62 2.64 -9.98
C VAL A 219 2.24 1.25 -10.07
N LEU A 220 3.24 1.05 -10.94
CA LEU A 220 3.99 -0.20 -11.04
C LEU A 220 4.66 -0.58 -9.72
N SER A 221 5.24 0.38 -8.99
CA SER A 221 5.86 0.10 -7.69
C SER A 221 4.86 -0.23 -6.58
N LEU A 222 3.56 0.03 -6.78
CA LEU A 222 2.51 -0.42 -5.87
C LEU A 222 2.07 -1.86 -6.15
N ILE A 223 2.34 -2.42 -7.34
CA ILE A 223 1.92 -3.79 -7.68
C ILE A 223 2.50 -4.83 -6.70
N PRO A 224 3.82 -4.85 -6.39
CA PRO A 224 4.36 -5.80 -5.40
C PRO A 224 3.73 -5.61 -4.01
N TYR A 225 3.38 -4.38 -3.64
CA TYR A 225 2.68 -4.09 -2.38
C TYR A 225 1.29 -4.76 -2.35
N PHE A 226 0.52 -4.61 -3.42
CA PHE A 226 -0.79 -5.25 -3.54
C PHE A 226 -0.69 -6.78 -3.55
N ILE A 227 0.32 -7.35 -4.22
CA ILE A 227 0.55 -8.79 -4.18
C ILE A 227 0.85 -9.24 -2.74
N CYS A 228 1.72 -8.53 -2.01
CA CYS A 228 2.02 -8.83 -0.62
C CYS A 228 0.78 -8.70 0.29
N GLU A 229 -0.08 -7.70 0.07
CA GLU A 229 -1.36 -7.54 0.78
C GLU A 229 -2.30 -8.72 0.50
N ILE A 230 -2.47 -9.14 -0.76
CA ILE A 230 -3.30 -10.30 -1.12
C ILE A 230 -2.75 -11.57 -0.48
N VAL A 231 -1.44 -11.81 -0.61
CA VAL A 231 -0.75 -12.97 -0.01
C VAL A 231 -0.83 -12.93 1.52
N ALA A 232 -0.91 -11.75 2.15
CA ALA A 232 -1.12 -11.62 3.58
C ALA A 232 -2.59 -11.80 4.00
N THR A 233 -3.55 -11.49 3.10
CA THR A 233 -4.99 -11.51 3.40
C THR A 233 -5.59 -12.91 3.17
N VAL A 234 -5.18 -13.63 2.12
CA VAL A 234 -5.69 -14.99 1.83
C VAL A 234 -5.48 -15.97 3.01
N PRO A 235 -4.32 -15.99 3.68
CA PRO A 235 -4.14 -16.78 4.89
C PRO A 235 -5.07 -16.37 6.02
N GLN A 236 -5.46 -15.10 6.15
CA GLN A 236 -6.39 -14.67 7.20
C GLN A 236 -7.75 -15.37 7.07
N TYR A 237 -8.28 -15.43 5.84
CA TYR A 237 -9.50 -16.17 5.55
C TYR A 237 -9.34 -17.67 5.82
N SER A 238 -8.20 -18.24 5.42
CA SER A 238 -7.91 -19.67 5.62
C SER A 238 -7.74 -20.03 7.11
N ILE A 239 -7.21 -19.12 7.92
CA ILE A 239 -7.01 -19.31 9.36
C ILE A 239 -8.34 -19.53 10.08
N HIS A 240 -9.47 -18.99 9.58
CA HIS A 240 -10.78 -19.21 10.21
C HIS A 240 -11.20 -20.68 10.29
N PHE A 241 -10.64 -21.55 9.43
CA PHE A 241 -10.93 -22.99 9.41
C PHE A 241 -10.04 -23.83 10.34
N LEU A 242 -9.00 -23.24 10.95
CA LEU A 242 -8.05 -23.97 11.79
C LEU A 242 -8.51 -24.06 13.26
N PRO A 243 -8.00 -25.01 14.07
CA PRO A 243 -8.26 -25.04 15.51
C PRO A 243 -7.78 -23.78 16.24
N ARG A 244 -8.53 -23.30 17.24
CA ARG A 244 -8.24 -22.07 18.01
C ARG A 244 -6.77 -21.87 18.44
N PRO A 245 -6.04 -22.86 19.00
CA PRO A 245 -4.65 -22.65 19.41
C PRO A 245 -3.72 -22.37 18.22
N VAL A 246 -4.00 -22.98 17.06
CA VAL A 246 -3.26 -22.73 15.81
C VAL A 246 -3.64 -21.35 15.26
N GLN A 247 -4.93 -20.97 15.34
CA GLN A 247 -5.39 -19.65 14.90
C GLN A 247 -4.68 -18.51 15.64
N SER A 248 -4.59 -18.57 16.97
CA SER A 248 -3.96 -17.49 17.75
C SER A 248 -2.47 -17.35 17.44
N GLN A 249 -1.76 -18.48 17.26
CA GLN A 249 -0.35 -18.47 16.86
C GLN A 249 -0.16 -17.85 15.47
N LEU A 250 -0.96 -18.28 14.49
CA LEU A 250 -0.86 -17.77 13.12
C LEU A 250 -1.25 -16.29 13.04
N ARG A 251 -2.34 -15.88 13.68
CA ARG A 251 -2.75 -14.45 13.75
C ARG A 251 -1.65 -13.58 14.34
N PHE A 252 -1.04 -14.03 15.44
CA PHE A 252 0.07 -13.30 16.06
C PHE A 252 1.27 -13.18 15.12
N ARG A 253 1.70 -14.28 14.48
CA ARG A 253 2.80 -14.27 13.51
C ARG A 253 2.51 -13.36 12.31
N LEU A 254 1.32 -13.47 11.74
CA LEU A 254 0.90 -12.67 10.59
C LEU A 254 0.82 -11.17 10.95
N ARG A 255 0.37 -10.86 12.17
CA ARG A 255 0.35 -9.51 12.70
C ARG A 255 1.75 -8.95 12.96
N CYS A 256 2.69 -9.79 13.43
CA CYS A 256 4.11 -9.43 13.51
C CYS A 256 4.68 -9.08 12.13
N ILE A 257 4.37 -9.89 11.11
CA ILE A 257 4.78 -9.63 9.72
C ILE A 257 4.19 -8.31 9.21
N ASN A 258 2.90 -8.04 9.46
CA ASN A 258 2.26 -6.78 9.09
C ASN A 258 2.93 -5.57 9.80
N LYS A 259 3.24 -5.66 11.09
CA LYS A 259 3.99 -4.59 11.77
C LYS A 259 5.40 -4.41 11.20
N MET A 260 6.06 -5.49 10.80
CA MET A 260 7.39 -5.43 10.19
C MET A 260 7.33 -4.78 8.80
N SER A 261 6.27 -5.07 8.03
CA SER A 261 6.05 -4.43 6.74
C SER A 261 5.87 -2.92 6.91
N GLN A 262 5.14 -2.47 7.94
CA GLN A 262 5.01 -1.04 8.26
C GLN A 262 6.36 -0.37 8.57
N LEU A 263 7.36 -1.08 9.10
CA LEU A 263 8.70 -0.53 9.30
C LEU A 263 9.39 -0.18 7.97
N VAL A 264 9.20 -1.03 6.95
CA VAL A 264 9.74 -0.81 5.59
C VAL A 264 8.93 0.27 4.86
N TYR A 265 7.61 0.28 5.05
CA TYR A 265 6.70 1.18 4.32
C TYR A 265 6.61 2.59 4.89
N LEU A 266 6.68 2.78 6.21
CA LEU A 266 6.58 4.11 6.83
C LEU A 266 7.63 5.08 6.29
N PRO A 267 8.92 4.70 6.14
CA PRO A 267 9.91 5.54 5.47
C PRO A 267 9.49 5.90 4.05
N VAL A 268 9.01 4.95 3.25
CA VAL A 268 8.58 5.23 1.86
C VAL A 268 7.39 6.18 1.81
N ARG A 269 6.38 5.97 2.67
CA ARG A 269 5.20 6.82 2.78
C ARG A 269 5.55 8.20 3.29
N GLU A 270 6.38 8.28 4.32
CA GLU A 270 6.79 9.54 4.97
C GLU A 270 7.76 10.34 4.08
N VAL A 271 8.72 9.70 3.43
CA VAL A 271 9.56 10.30 2.36
C VAL A 271 8.66 10.85 1.26
N ARG A 272 7.63 10.10 0.83
CA ARG A 272 6.69 10.56 -0.20
C ARG A 272 5.84 11.76 0.24
N HIS A 273 5.58 11.93 1.54
CA HIS A 273 4.87 13.08 2.11
C HIS A 273 5.76 14.24 2.57
N GLN A 274 7.04 14.01 2.88
CA GLN A 274 8.01 15.04 3.31
C GLN A 274 8.79 15.65 2.14
N PHE A 275 9.07 14.89 1.07
CA PHE A 275 9.68 15.44 -0.16
C PHE A 275 8.89 16.51 -0.94
N PRO A 276 7.57 16.74 -0.80
CA PRO A 276 6.89 17.75 -1.63
C PRO A 276 7.09 19.20 -1.17
N GLN A 277 7.59 19.48 0.04
CA GLN A 277 7.70 20.86 0.53
C GLN A 277 9.08 21.49 0.32
N SER A 278 10.15 20.70 0.20
CA SER A 278 11.50 21.24 0.01
C SER A 278 11.79 21.64 -1.45
N PHE A 279 11.17 21.00 -2.45
CA PHE A 279 11.46 21.32 -3.86
C PHE A 279 10.72 22.54 -4.43
N THR A 280 9.59 22.97 -3.85
CA THR A 280 8.93 24.22 -4.27
C THR A 280 9.50 25.49 -3.63
N LYS A 281 10.55 25.36 -2.80
CA LYS A 281 11.42 26.48 -2.43
C LYS A 281 12.85 26.33 -2.97
N SER A 282 13.05 25.52 -4.01
CA SER A 282 14.07 25.85 -5.00
C SER A 282 13.55 27.07 -5.78
N LYS A 283 13.61 28.26 -5.14
CA LYS A 283 13.96 29.46 -5.89
C LYS A 283 15.15 29.04 -6.75
N HIS A 284 15.10 29.37 -8.04
CA HIS A 284 16.29 29.44 -8.88
C HIS A 284 17.52 29.63 -7.99
N HIS A 285 18.43 28.65 -8.01
CA HIS A 285 19.82 29.02 -8.04
C HIS A 285 19.97 29.86 -9.31
N GLN A 286 19.67 31.16 -9.18
CA GLN A 286 20.65 32.12 -9.63
C GLN A 286 21.97 31.64 -9.02
N PRO A 287 23.09 31.61 -9.78
CA PRO A 287 24.39 31.54 -9.14
C PRO A 287 24.35 32.49 -7.94
N PRO A 288 24.90 32.10 -6.76
CA PRO A 288 25.02 33.06 -5.68
C PRO A 288 25.51 34.36 -6.32
N PRO A 289 24.82 35.49 -6.13
CA PRO A 289 25.42 36.77 -6.47
C PRO A 289 26.84 36.66 -5.91
N PRO A 290 27.88 36.88 -6.75
CA PRO A 290 29.26 36.61 -6.38
C PRO A 290 29.39 37.06 -4.95
N GLU A 291 29.78 36.11 -4.05
CA GLU A 291 29.79 36.29 -2.59
C GLU A 291 29.84 37.78 -2.36
N PRO A 292 28.74 38.44 -1.92
CA PRO A 292 28.92 39.78 -1.46
C PRO A 292 29.97 39.52 -0.43
N LYS A 293 31.19 39.99 -0.72
CA LYS A 293 32.27 39.94 0.23
C LYS A 293 31.58 40.31 1.52
N GLU A 294 31.97 39.70 2.62
CA GLU A 294 31.92 40.46 3.85
C GLU A 294 32.75 41.75 3.63
N VAL A 295 32.33 42.69 2.77
CA VAL A 295 31.70 43.90 3.25
C VAL A 295 30.99 43.47 4.52
N GLN A 296 31.76 43.51 5.61
CA GLN A 296 31.43 44.33 6.75
C GLN A 296 30.76 45.59 6.24
N GLY A 297 29.53 45.42 5.76
CA GLY A 297 28.52 46.39 5.89
C GLY A 297 28.46 46.48 7.40
N LYS A 298 29.17 47.46 7.93
CA LYS A 298 28.53 48.52 8.67
C LYS A 298 27.26 48.97 7.92
N SER A 299 26.30 48.06 7.63
CA SER A 299 24.95 48.31 8.02
C SER A 299 25.13 48.69 9.46
N LYS A 300 25.07 50.00 9.71
CA LYS A 300 24.65 50.49 11.00
C LYS A 300 23.38 49.70 11.22
N ASN A 301 23.49 48.56 11.89
CA ASN A 301 22.39 47.89 12.55
C ASN A 301 21.92 49.00 13.47
N LYS A 302 21.01 49.84 12.96
CA LYS A 302 20.03 50.54 13.77
C LYS A 302 19.23 49.38 14.36
N SER A 303 19.86 48.71 15.32
CA SER A 303 19.21 47.88 16.31
C SER A 303 18.05 48.75 16.73
N ASN A 304 16.85 48.22 16.50
CA ASN A 304 15.62 48.92 16.81
C ASN A 304 15.82 49.43 18.25
N PRO A 305 15.86 50.74 18.52
CA PRO A 305 16.34 51.27 19.80
C PRO A 305 15.54 50.65 20.96
N LEU A 306 14.27 50.34 20.70
CA LEU A 306 13.40 49.57 21.57
C LEU A 306 13.89 48.14 21.87
N ALA A 307 14.39 47.41 20.88
CA ALA A 307 14.96 46.08 21.06
C ALA A 307 16.26 46.10 21.89
N ARG A 308 17.06 47.18 21.76
CA ARG A 308 18.26 47.35 22.59
C ARG A 308 17.92 47.78 24.02
N PHE A 309 16.85 48.55 24.17
CA PHE A 309 16.33 49.00 25.47
C PHE A 309 15.67 47.85 26.26
N LEU A 310 14.91 46.99 25.58
CA LEU A 310 14.28 45.81 26.17
C LEU A 310 15.29 44.69 26.42
N HIS A 311 16.30 44.95 27.26
CA HIS A 311 17.18 43.93 27.81
C HIS A 311 16.35 42.89 28.61
N ILE A 312 16.88 41.69 28.82
CA ILE A 312 16.15 40.58 29.47
C ILE A 312 15.53 40.99 30.82
N ASP A 313 16.23 41.80 31.62
CA ASP A 313 15.77 42.22 32.94
C ASP A 313 14.55 43.16 32.86
N ILE A 314 14.65 44.18 32.00
CA ILE A 314 13.55 45.12 31.75
C ILE A 314 12.37 44.38 31.11
N LEU A 315 12.64 43.48 30.16
CA LEU A 315 11.62 42.68 29.52
C LEU A 315 10.93 41.75 30.50
N THR A 316 11.63 41.26 31.52
CA THR A 316 11.07 40.43 32.59
C THR A 316 10.14 41.24 33.49
N LEU A 317 10.53 42.45 33.89
CA LEU A 317 9.67 43.36 34.66
C LEU A 317 8.43 43.78 33.87
N VAL A 318 8.60 44.10 32.57
CA VAL A 318 7.49 44.44 31.69
C VAL A 318 6.58 43.22 31.47
N ALA A 319 7.17 42.03 31.32
CA ALA A 319 6.40 40.79 31.12
C ALA A 319 5.45 40.50 32.29
N GLN A 320 5.78 40.87 33.53
CA GLN A 320 4.91 40.69 34.71
C GLN A 320 3.56 41.41 34.57
N HIS A 321 3.52 42.48 33.78
CA HIS A 321 2.32 43.28 33.55
C HIS A 321 1.69 43.04 32.17
N LEU A 322 2.24 42.11 31.39
CA LEU A 322 1.75 41.78 30.06
C LEU A 322 1.15 40.38 30.02
N HIS A 323 0.15 40.20 29.16
CA HIS A 323 -0.27 38.87 28.79
C HIS A 323 0.78 38.26 27.86
N TYR A 324 0.94 36.94 27.91
CA TYR A 324 1.91 36.27 27.04
C TYR A 324 1.63 36.53 25.55
N GLN A 325 0.36 36.72 25.20
CA GLN A 325 -0.05 37.10 23.85
C GLN A 325 0.55 38.45 23.41
N ASP A 326 0.70 39.40 24.32
CA ASP A 326 1.28 40.72 24.03
C ASP A 326 2.76 40.60 23.71
N LEU A 327 3.47 39.72 24.40
CA LEU A 327 4.87 39.39 24.10
C LEU A 327 5.01 38.70 22.73
N VAL A 328 4.08 37.80 22.38
CA VAL A 328 4.03 37.19 21.05
C VAL A 328 3.80 38.26 19.99
N ASN A 329 2.81 39.13 20.18
CA ASN A 329 2.52 40.24 19.25
C ASN A 329 3.73 41.19 19.10
N LEU A 330 4.38 41.53 20.22
CA LEU A 330 5.61 42.33 20.23
C LEU A 330 6.71 41.67 19.39
N SER A 331 6.90 40.35 19.50
CA SER A 331 7.87 39.60 18.70
C SER A 331 7.57 39.56 17.20
N LEU A 332 6.33 39.82 16.79
CA LEU A 332 5.92 39.84 15.39
C LEU A 332 6.21 41.19 14.72
N THR A 333 6.41 42.27 15.48
CA THR A 333 6.63 43.63 14.96
C THR A 333 7.93 43.78 14.16
N SER A 334 9.01 43.09 14.55
CA SER A 334 10.28 43.12 13.81
C SER A 334 11.16 41.90 14.10
N LYS A 335 12.08 41.57 13.18
CA LYS A 335 13.06 40.48 13.37
C LYS A 335 13.97 40.73 14.59
N GLY A 336 14.35 41.99 14.83
CA GLY A 336 15.16 42.37 15.99
C GLY A 336 14.40 42.15 17.30
N MET A 337 13.13 42.58 17.35
CA MET A 337 12.28 42.34 18.52
C MET A 337 12.06 40.85 18.76
N ARG A 338 11.85 40.05 17.71
CA ARG A 338 11.74 38.59 17.85
C ARG A 338 12.96 37.96 18.51
N ARG A 339 14.17 38.36 18.10
CA ARG A 339 15.43 37.89 18.70
C ARG A 339 15.64 38.40 20.13
N THR A 340 15.03 39.53 20.47
CA THR A 340 15.15 40.10 21.82
C THR A 340 14.19 39.39 22.78
N VAL A 341 12.94 39.21 22.36
CA VAL A 341 11.90 38.54 23.15
C VAL A 341 12.10 37.01 23.19
N PHE A 342 12.58 36.42 22.10
CA PHE A 342 12.80 34.98 21.95
C PHE A 342 14.19 34.71 21.33
N PRO A 343 15.29 34.85 22.10
CA PRO A 343 16.67 34.77 21.59
C PRO A 343 17.01 33.44 20.93
N ASP A 344 16.49 32.32 21.44
CA ASP A 344 16.84 30.99 20.93
C ASP A 344 16.08 30.56 19.68
N GLY A 345 15.20 31.41 19.14
CA GLY A 345 14.44 31.14 17.90
C GLY A 345 13.48 29.95 17.95
N HIS A 346 13.51 29.16 19.03
CA HIS A 346 12.70 27.97 19.22
C HIS A 346 11.54 28.29 20.16
N LEU A 347 10.39 28.59 19.56
CA LEU A 347 9.07 28.71 20.21
C LEU A 347 8.62 27.47 21.03
N GLY A 348 9.46 26.43 21.25
CA GLY A 348 8.97 25.12 21.60
C GLY A 348 9.84 24.08 22.32
N SER A 349 11.04 24.36 22.85
CA SER A 349 11.74 23.30 23.61
C SER A 349 12.31 23.65 24.97
N GLU A 350 12.59 24.91 25.29
CA GLU A 350 12.96 25.27 26.65
C GLU A 350 12.15 26.48 27.08
N ARG A 351 11.76 26.44 28.36
CA ARG A 351 10.83 27.36 29.00
C ARG A 351 11.39 28.77 28.85
N GLY A 352 10.96 29.48 27.80
CA GLY A 352 11.34 30.88 27.62
C GLY A 352 11.01 31.60 28.92
N ILE A 353 12.01 32.19 29.56
CA ILE A 353 11.95 32.77 30.91
C ILE A 353 10.71 33.66 31.06
N LEU A 354 10.37 34.41 30.00
CA LEU A 354 9.21 35.28 29.92
C LEU A 354 7.85 34.56 30.04
N ARG A 355 7.76 33.26 29.71
CA ARG A 355 6.55 32.47 29.98
C ARG A 355 6.25 32.36 31.46
N VAL A 356 7.27 32.40 32.32
CA VAL A 356 7.07 32.31 33.78
C VAL A 356 6.51 33.62 34.32
N TYR A 357 6.91 34.75 33.74
CA TYR A 357 6.53 36.08 34.22
C TYR A 357 5.27 36.66 33.58
N ALA A 358 4.91 36.27 32.35
CA ALA A 358 3.71 36.78 31.70
C ALA A 358 2.43 36.15 32.24
N CYS A 359 1.34 36.94 32.23
CA CYS A 359 0.04 36.62 32.84
C CYS A 359 0.10 36.51 34.37
N ASP A 360 -0.99 36.87 35.04
CA ASP A 360 -1.15 36.72 36.49
C ASP A 360 -0.90 35.27 36.93
N SER A 361 -0.06 35.07 37.95
CA SER A 361 0.38 33.76 38.42
C SER A 361 -0.77 32.90 38.93
N ASP A 362 -1.77 33.54 39.54
CA ASP A 362 -2.80 32.85 40.31
C ASP A 362 -3.88 32.22 39.42
N THR A 363 -4.06 32.78 38.22
CA THR A 363 -5.02 32.28 37.21
C THR A 363 -4.34 31.63 36.00
N LYS A 364 -3.03 31.41 36.11
CA LYS A 364 -2.19 30.95 35.00
C LYS A 364 -2.47 29.50 34.66
N THR A 365 -2.92 29.28 33.43
CA THR A 365 -3.14 27.94 32.87
C THR A 365 -2.50 27.86 31.48
N GLU A 366 -2.52 26.69 30.86
CA GLU A 366 -2.01 26.49 29.51
C GLU A 366 -3.15 26.46 28.50
N CYS A 367 -3.00 27.15 27.37
CA CYS A 367 -3.89 26.99 26.22
C CYS A 367 -3.91 25.53 25.81
N PHE A 368 -5.10 24.94 25.76
CA PHE A 368 -5.29 23.52 25.50
C PHE A 368 -4.54 23.03 24.23
N LEU A 369 -4.59 23.80 23.15
CA LEU A 369 -3.98 23.45 21.85
C LEU A 369 -2.47 23.71 21.80
N CYS A 370 -2.02 24.95 22.07
CA CYS A 370 -0.62 25.36 21.84
C CYS A 370 0.26 25.35 23.10
N ARG A 371 -0.32 25.16 24.30
CA ARG A 371 0.29 25.36 25.64
C ARG A 371 1.02 26.68 25.81
N PHE A 372 0.51 27.73 25.20
CA PHE A 372 0.88 29.07 25.62
C PHE A 372 0.27 29.36 26.98
N PRO A 373 1.03 29.93 27.92
CA PRO A 373 0.46 30.36 29.19
C PRO A 373 -0.61 31.42 28.91
N ILE A 374 -1.78 31.22 29.50
CA ILE A 374 -2.94 32.11 29.41
C ILE A 374 -3.53 32.28 30.81
N CYS A 375 -3.99 33.48 31.10
CA CYS A 375 -4.77 33.80 32.28
C CYS A 375 -6.27 33.56 32.03
N GLY A 376 -7.09 33.57 33.09
CA GLY A 376 -8.54 33.45 32.97
C GLY A 376 -9.17 34.50 32.06
N SER A 377 -8.66 35.74 32.05
CA SER A 377 -9.12 36.81 31.16
C SER A 377 -8.56 36.74 29.72
N CYS A 378 -7.45 36.02 29.53
CA CYS A 378 -6.79 35.81 28.25
C CYS A 378 -7.43 34.67 27.43
N GLY A 379 -8.05 33.75 28.15
CA GLY A 379 -8.55 32.50 27.64
C GLY A 379 -10.05 32.52 27.42
N GLU A 380 -10.50 31.80 26.41
CA GLU A 380 -11.93 31.55 26.20
C GLU A 380 -12.17 30.06 26.44
N SER A 381 -13.12 29.73 27.32
CA SER A 381 -13.52 28.34 27.55
C SER A 381 -14.34 27.88 26.36
N ARG A 382 -13.81 26.91 25.60
CA ARG A 382 -14.55 26.24 24.53
C ARG A 382 -14.88 24.82 24.98
N PRO A 383 -16.17 24.43 25.01
CA PRO A 383 -16.52 23.04 25.26
C PRO A 383 -16.06 22.18 24.08
N PHE A 384 -15.33 21.12 24.37
CA PHE A 384 -15.11 20.03 23.43
C PHE A 384 -15.79 18.78 23.97
N THR A 385 -16.41 18.01 23.10
CA THR A 385 -16.98 16.73 23.51
C THR A 385 -15.85 15.75 23.83
N ARG A 386 -16.06 14.88 24.82
CA ARG A 386 -15.07 13.84 25.19
C ARG A 386 -14.60 12.98 24.01
N PRO A 387 -15.44 12.63 23.03
CA PRO A 387 -15.00 11.93 21.82
C PRO A 387 -14.12 12.79 20.87
N GLN A 388 -14.29 14.11 20.87
CA GLN A 388 -13.42 15.03 20.12
C GLN A 388 -12.04 15.15 20.78
N LEU A 389 -12.00 15.11 22.12
CA LEU A 389 -10.80 15.16 22.95
C LEU A 389 -10.09 13.81 23.02
N ASP A 390 -9.74 13.24 21.87
CA ASP A 390 -8.88 12.04 21.75
C ASP A 390 -7.50 12.21 22.46
N THR A 391 -7.27 13.28 23.22
CA THR A 391 -6.19 13.49 24.20
C THR A 391 -6.03 12.36 25.22
N LEU A 392 -7.08 11.60 25.49
CA LEU A 392 -6.99 10.39 26.31
C LEU A 392 -6.36 9.22 25.56
N HIS A 393 -6.04 9.33 24.27
CA HIS A 393 -5.46 8.22 23.51
C HIS A 393 -4.11 7.80 24.08
N GLU A 394 -3.25 8.75 24.48
CA GLU A 394 -1.98 8.47 25.15
C GLU A 394 -2.18 7.83 26.55
N GLU A 395 -3.26 8.19 27.25
CA GLU A 395 -3.56 7.70 28.60
C GLU A 395 -4.25 6.33 28.60
N THR A 396 -5.10 6.08 27.61
CA THR A 396 -5.90 4.86 27.50
C THR A 396 -5.24 3.78 26.67
N CYS A 397 -4.37 4.13 25.72
CA CYS A 397 -3.64 3.14 24.93
C CYS A 397 -2.27 2.88 25.55
N GLN A 398 -2.15 1.71 26.18
CA GLN A 398 -0.96 1.32 26.91
C GLN A 398 -0.09 0.37 26.08
N PRO A 399 1.24 0.43 26.20
CA PRO A 399 2.12 -0.41 25.40
C PRO A 399 2.33 -1.79 26.06
N TYR A 400 2.44 -2.83 25.23
CA TYR A 400 2.62 -4.22 25.63
C TYR A 400 3.85 -4.83 24.95
N CYS A 401 4.54 -5.73 25.65
CA CYS A 401 5.58 -6.56 25.04
C CYS A 401 4.92 -7.71 24.26
N SER A 402 5.64 -8.25 23.26
CA SER A 402 5.14 -9.33 22.41
C SER A 402 4.60 -10.54 23.18
N PRO A 403 5.29 -11.07 24.22
CA PRO A 403 4.75 -12.18 25.02
C PRO A 403 3.46 -11.83 25.76
N CYS A 404 3.39 -10.66 26.41
CA CYS A 404 2.18 -10.24 27.13
C CYS A 404 1.01 -9.96 26.18
N TYR A 405 1.27 -9.39 25.00
CA TYR A 405 0.26 -9.19 23.97
C TYR A 405 -0.29 -10.53 23.47
N TYR A 406 0.59 -11.48 23.15
CA TYR A 406 0.20 -12.81 22.70
C TYR A 406 -0.67 -13.52 23.74
N ASN A 407 -0.18 -13.64 24.98
CA ASN A 407 -0.85 -14.39 26.04
C ASN A 407 -2.18 -13.76 26.48
N LYS A 408 -2.24 -12.42 26.61
CA LYS A 408 -3.39 -11.73 27.20
C LYS A 408 -4.45 -11.35 26.17
N ILE A 409 -4.04 -11.04 24.94
CA ILE A 409 -4.93 -10.43 23.94
C ILE A 409 -5.15 -11.38 22.76
N SER A 410 -4.07 -11.90 22.17
CA SER A 410 -4.18 -12.74 20.97
C SER A 410 -4.94 -14.05 21.22
N ILE A 411 -4.88 -14.60 22.43
CA ILE A 411 -5.59 -15.84 22.80
C ILE A 411 -7.08 -15.58 23.12
N ARG A 412 -7.43 -14.39 23.62
CA ARG A 412 -8.79 -14.09 24.13
C ARG A 412 -9.75 -13.56 23.05
N LEU A 413 -9.26 -13.20 21.87
CA LEU A 413 -10.08 -12.67 20.77
C LEU A 413 -10.87 -13.80 20.10
N ASN A 414 -12.00 -14.15 20.72
CA ASN A 414 -12.93 -15.15 20.20
C ASN A 414 -13.95 -14.59 19.20
N ASP A 415 -14.16 -13.27 19.11
CA ASP A 415 -15.20 -12.73 18.24
C ASP A 415 -14.79 -11.43 17.54
N THR A 416 -14.71 -11.53 16.22
CA THR A 416 -14.61 -10.46 15.23
C THR A 416 -13.36 -9.57 15.31
N ASP A 417 -12.64 -9.57 14.19
CA ASP A 417 -11.37 -8.92 13.84
C ASP A 417 -11.36 -7.37 13.92
N ARG A 418 -12.16 -6.79 14.81
CA ARG A 418 -12.28 -5.35 14.96
C ARG A 418 -11.17 -4.87 15.88
N CYS A 419 -10.09 -4.41 15.27
CA CYS A 419 -9.14 -3.48 15.87
C CYS A 419 -9.88 -2.34 16.60
N CYS A 420 -9.27 -1.73 17.61
CA CYS A 420 -9.83 -0.54 18.23
C CYS A 420 -9.89 0.58 17.19
N ASN A 421 -11.03 0.71 16.50
CA ASN A 421 -11.24 1.68 15.44
C ASN A 421 -11.66 3.02 16.06
N ARG A 422 -10.76 3.63 16.83
CA ARG A 422 -10.91 5.01 17.29
C ARG A 422 -10.61 6.04 16.19
N ASN A 423 -10.39 5.60 14.95
CA ASN A 423 -10.37 6.49 13.80
C ASN A 423 -11.74 7.14 13.64
N PHE A 424 -11.96 8.24 14.37
CA PHE A 424 -13.09 9.12 14.19
C PHE A 424 -13.01 9.74 12.79
N PRO A 425 -13.96 9.49 11.87
CA PRO A 425 -14.27 10.52 10.90
C PRO A 425 -14.83 11.72 11.68
N LEU A 426 -14.32 12.92 11.40
CA LEU A 426 -14.82 14.19 11.97
C LEU A 426 -16.33 14.45 11.70
N THR A 427 -16.99 13.55 10.99
CA THR A 427 -18.35 13.66 10.49
C THR A 427 -19.13 12.39 10.81
N GLY A 428 -19.75 12.34 11.99
CA GLY A 428 -20.95 11.55 12.25
C GLY A 428 -20.80 10.03 12.41
N ASN A 429 -21.46 9.53 13.46
CA ASN A 429 -21.82 8.15 13.74
C ASN A 429 -20.74 7.23 14.33
N VAL A 430 -20.78 7.14 15.66
CA VAL A 430 -20.08 6.18 16.51
C VAL A 430 -20.66 4.78 16.23
N HIS A 431 -20.03 4.02 15.34
CA HIS A 431 -20.31 2.59 15.18
C HIS A 431 -19.32 1.73 15.95
N GLY A 432 -19.63 1.49 17.22
CA GLY A 432 -18.91 0.56 18.08
C GLY A 432 -19.66 0.28 19.38
N SER A 433 -20.42 -0.81 19.42
CA SER A 433 -21.43 -1.18 20.40
C SER A 433 -20.95 -1.51 21.83
N ARG A 434 -19.80 -1.02 22.30
CA ARG A 434 -19.39 -1.24 23.70
C ARG A 434 -18.72 0.01 24.28
N GLY A 435 -19.48 0.65 25.17
CA GLY A 435 -19.13 1.88 25.86
C GLY A 435 -19.76 3.07 25.17
N SER A 436 -20.99 3.43 25.58
CA SER A 436 -21.44 4.82 25.48
C SER A 436 -20.37 5.65 26.21
N PHE A 437 -19.46 6.25 25.46
CA PHE A 437 -18.72 7.37 26.01
C PHE A 437 -19.79 8.44 26.19
N ASP A 438 -20.01 8.80 27.45
CA ASP A 438 -20.90 9.88 27.81
C ASP A 438 -20.61 11.07 26.89
N THR A 439 -21.60 11.44 26.08
CA THR A 439 -21.56 12.63 25.21
C THR A 439 -21.63 13.92 26.03
N SER A 440 -21.64 13.81 27.36
CA SER A 440 -21.49 14.95 28.24
C SER A 440 -20.27 15.80 27.82
N PRO A 441 -20.44 17.14 27.79
CA PRO A 441 -19.32 18.04 27.61
C PRO A 441 -18.23 17.65 28.61
N PHE A 442 -16.99 17.57 28.15
CA PHE A 442 -15.89 17.35 29.09
C PHE A 442 -15.90 18.50 30.09
N GLY A 443 -16.05 18.17 31.38
CA GLY A 443 -16.30 19.13 32.45
C GLY A 443 -15.31 20.29 32.42
N ASN A 444 -15.84 21.51 32.59
CA ASN A 444 -15.19 22.81 32.51
C ASN A 444 -14.43 22.98 31.18
N GLY A 445 -15.11 23.53 30.17
CA GLY A 445 -14.60 23.63 28.79
C GLY A 445 -13.13 24.05 28.67
N CYS A 446 -12.43 23.53 27.67
CA CYS A 446 -11.00 23.73 27.54
C CYS A 446 -10.66 25.19 27.23
N LEU A 447 -9.70 25.74 27.96
CA LEU A 447 -9.29 27.12 27.80
C LEU A 447 -8.41 27.27 26.54
N LEU A 448 -8.82 28.13 25.60
CA LEU A 448 -8.09 28.43 24.37
C LEU A 448 -7.55 29.86 24.40
N CYS A 449 -6.35 30.09 23.86
CA CYS A 449 -5.84 31.44 23.68
C CYS A 449 -6.58 32.18 22.56
N SER A 450 -6.45 33.51 22.53
CA SER A 450 -7.09 34.40 21.54
C SER A 450 -6.77 34.05 20.07
N ILE A 451 -5.60 33.46 19.78
CA ILE A 451 -5.27 32.94 18.45
C ILE A 451 -6.01 31.63 18.17
N CYS A 452 -5.95 30.69 19.11
CA CYS A 452 -6.49 29.34 18.94
C CYS A 452 -8.02 29.32 18.88
N LYS A 453 -8.70 30.27 19.54
CA LYS A 453 -10.15 30.34 19.52
C LYS A 453 -10.75 30.67 18.15
N THR A 454 -10.00 31.34 17.27
CA THR A 454 -10.49 31.68 15.93
C THR A 454 -10.47 30.47 14.99
N LEU A 455 -9.79 29.40 15.39
CA LEU A 455 -9.74 28.16 14.62
C LEU A 455 -11.08 27.42 14.73
N PRO A 456 -11.59 26.86 13.61
CA PRO A 456 -12.72 25.95 13.66
C PRO A 456 -12.30 24.65 14.35
N ASP A 457 -13.26 23.97 14.99
CA ASP A 457 -12.98 22.77 15.81
C ASP A 457 -12.23 21.68 15.04
N SER A 458 -12.53 21.50 13.77
CA SER A 458 -11.83 20.55 12.90
C SER A 458 -10.33 20.84 12.77
N GLN A 459 -9.95 22.11 12.70
CA GLN A 459 -8.55 22.53 12.66
C GLN A 459 -7.90 22.43 14.04
N CYS A 460 -8.61 22.77 15.10
CA CYS A 460 -8.15 22.58 16.48
C CYS A 460 -7.75 21.13 16.75
N LEU A 461 -8.65 20.20 16.42
CA LEU A 461 -8.43 18.76 16.58
C LEU A 461 -7.28 18.24 15.70
N ALA A 462 -7.19 18.72 14.45
CA ALA A 462 -6.08 18.36 13.56
C ALA A 462 -4.72 18.83 14.12
N GLN A 463 -4.64 20.05 14.65
CA GLN A 463 -3.41 20.57 15.27
C GLN A 463 -3.03 19.80 16.53
N LEU A 464 -4.01 19.49 17.37
CA LEU A 464 -3.80 18.70 18.59
C LEU A 464 -3.26 17.31 18.27
N ARG A 465 -3.88 16.62 17.31
CA ARG A 465 -3.43 15.30 16.84
C ARG A 465 -2.01 15.34 16.29
N GLU A 466 -1.66 16.33 15.45
CA GLU A 466 -0.29 16.45 14.93
C GLU A 466 0.73 16.77 16.02
N ARG A 467 0.33 17.53 17.05
CA ARG A 467 1.17 17.80 18.21
C ARG A 467 1.41 16.55 19.05
N GLU A 468 0.37 15.77 19.34
CA GLU A 468 0.48 14.50 20.07
C GLU A 468 1.35 13.49 19.33
N LYS A 469 1.13 13.36 18.02
CA LYS A 469 1.99 12.57 17.13
C LYS A 469 3.45 13.00 17.24
N THR A 470 3.71 14.31 17.23
CA THR A 470 5.06 14.86 17.38
C THR A 470 5.63 14.58 18.77
N ARG A 471 4.85 14.74 19.83
CA ARG A 471 5.24 14.42 21.21
C ARG A 471 5.61 12.95 21.35
N MET A 472 4.76 12.05 20.86
CA MET A 472 5.00 10.62 20.91
C MET A 472 6.26 10.25 20.13
N ARG A 473 6.43 10.78 18.90
CA ARG A 473 7.66 10.62 18.11
C ARG A 473 8.92 11.09 18.85
N ARG A 474 8.85 12.21 19.57
CA ARG A 474 9.96 12.71 20.40
C ARG A 474 10.26 11.76 21.55
N LYS A 475 9.26 11.33 22.32
CA LYS A 475 9.42 10.35 23.41
C LYS A 475 10.10 9.06 22.93
N LEU A 476 9.75 8.60 21.73
CA LEU A 476 10.31 7.37 21.16
C LEU A 476 11.74 7.52 20.64
N ARG A 477 12.12 8.74 20.24
CA ARG A 477 13.45 9.04 19.71
C ARG A 477 14.44 9.37 20.82
N ASP A 478 13.98 10.08 21.85
CA ASP A 478 14.82 10.49 22.96
C ASP A 478 15.13 9.32 23.88
N ARG A 479 16.42 9.06 24.12
CA ARG A 479 16.90 8.02 25.02
C ARG A 479 16.39 8.23 26.44
N LYS A 480 16.24 9.49 26.88
CA LYS A 480 15.81 9.83 28.25
C LYS A 480 14.36 9.44 28.53
N HIS A 481 13.52 9.45 27.50
CA HIS A 481 12.08 9.12 27.59
C HIS A 481 11.81 7.66 27.18
N ARG A 482 12.86 6.85 26.99
CA ARG A 482 12.71 5.46 26.56
C ARG A 482 12.19 4.58 27.69
N ASP A 483 12.60 4.86 28.91
CA ASP A 483 12.20 4.10 30.10
C ASP A 483 10.72 4.35 30.45
N ASP A 484 10.12 5.42 29.91
CA ASP A 484 8.68 5.69 30.01
C ASP A 484 7.82 4.60 29.34
N PHE A 485 8.40 3.79 28.45
CA PHE A 485 7.68 2.71 27.76
C PHE A 485 7.92 1.36 28.45
N ALA A 486 7.33 1.19 29.63
CA ALA A 486 7.22 -0.11 30.29
C ALA A 486 5.99 -0.88 29.78
N CYS A 487 6.11 -2.20 29.65
CA CYS A 487 4.94 -3.03 29.34
C CYS A 487 3.91 -2.90 30.46
N ARG A 488 2.68 -2.52 30.13
CA ARG A 488 1.61 -2.34 31.13
C ARG A 488 1.31 -3.58 31.97
N HIS A 489 1.57 -4.78 31.44
CA HIS A 489 1.25 -6.02 32.14
C HIS A 489 2.38 -6.54 33.03
N CYS A 490 3.62 -6.56 32.53
CA CYS A 490 4.76 -7.12 33.27
C CYS A 490 5.72 -6.05 33.82
N SER A 491 5.44 -4.77 33.58
CA SER A 491 6.24 -3.59 33.96
C SER A 491 7.68 -3.59 33.45
N LYS A 492 8.09 -4.58 32.64
CA LYS A 492 9.42 -4.62 32.02
C LYS A 492 9.55 -3.51 30.99
N ALA A 493 10.68 -2.82 31.00
CA ALA A 493 11.03 -1.86 29.97
C ALA A 493 10.96 -2.52 28.59
N LEU A 494 10.29 -1.88 27.63
CA LEU A 494 10.15 -2.42 26.29
C LEU A 494 11.45 -2.24 25.52
N PRO A 495 11.89 -3.26 24.73
CA PRO A 495 13.19 -3.24 24.08
C PRO A 495 13.30 -2.04 23.15
N SER A 496 14.49 -1.44 23.05
CA SER A 496 14.78 -0.30 22.18
C SER A 496 14.30 -0.47 20.74
N TRP A 497 14.33 -1.70 20.25
CA TRP A 497 13.94 -2.12 18.92
C TRP A 497 13.04 -3.34 18.99
N GLY A 498 12.03 -3.39 18.13
CA GLY A 498 11.05 -4.47 18.08
C GLY A 498 9.62 -3.95 17.92
N PRO A 499 8.64 -4.86 17.67
CA PRO A 499 7.24 -4.48 17.52
C PRO A 499 6.70 -3.85 18.81
N ARG A 500 5.87 -2.82 18.64
CA ARG A 500 5.14 -2.16 19.73
C ARG A 500 3.66 -2.48 19.59
N TRP A 501 3.11 -3.04 20.65
CA TRP A 501 1.70 -3.42 20.74
C TRP A 501 0.99 -2.40 21.61
N TRP A 502 0.09 -1.63 21.03
CA TRP A 502 -0.67 -0.62 21.74
C TRP A 502 -2.05 -1.18 22.00
N VAL A 503 -2.49 -1.14 23.24
CA VAL A 503 -3.74 -1.78 23.65
C VAL A 503 -4.56 -0.75 24.38
N CYS A 504 -5.76 -0.49 23.86
CA CYS A 504 -6.70 0.40 24.52
C CYS A 504 -7.26 -0.30 25.76
N GLU A 505 -7.07 0.29 26.94
CA GLU A 505 -7.58 -0.25 28.22
C GLU A 505 -9.11 -0.31 28.24
N ALA A 506 -9.79 0.64 27.59
CA ALA A 506 -11.24 0.69 27.57
C ALA A 506 -11.88 -0.46 26.80
N CYS A 507 -11.31 -0.86 25.65
CA CYS A 507 -11.88 -1.93 24.83
C CYS A 507 -11.10 -3.26 24.90
N GLY A 508 -9.89 -3.25 25.48
CA GLY A 508 -9.00 -4.41 25.57
C GLY A 508 -8.40 -4.87 24.23
N ARG A 509 -8.49 -4.06 23.16
CA ARG A 509 -8.06 -4.42 21.79
C ARG A 509 -6.83 -3.66 21.36
N GLU A 510 -6.15 -4.19 20.34
CA GLU A 510 -5.03 -3.49 19.72
C GLU A 510 -5.51 -2.17 19.09
N CYS A 511 -4.84 -1.09 19.45
CA CYS A 511 -4.98 0.21 18.81
C CYS A 511 -4.08 0.26 17.57
N THR A 512 -4.68 0.60 16.43
CA THR A 512 -4.01 0.73 15.14
C THR A 512 -3.92 2.17 14.66
N ASP A 513 -4.10 3.13 15.58
CA ASP A 513 -3.97 4.54 15.26
C ASP A 513 -2.53 4.88 14.83
N THR A 514 -2.43 5.74 13.82
CA THR A 514 -1.16 6.28 13.31
C THR A 514 -0.38 7.13 14.30
N LEU A 515 -1.01 7.59 15.40
CA LEU A 515 -0.34 8.22 16.52
C LEU A 515 0.71 7.30 17.13
N HIS A 516 0.42 6.00 17.19
CA HIS A 516 1.28 5.00 17.76
C HIS A 516 2.25 4.41 16.73
N PRO A 517 3.56 4.43 17.00
CA PRO A 517 4.50 3.73 16.13
C PRO A 517 4.23 2.21 16.19
N PRO A 518 4.29 1.49 15.07
CA PRO A 518 4.23 0.04 15.09
C PRO A 518 5.52 -0.60 15.62
N TRP A 519 6.62 0.16 15.69
CA TRP A 519 7.95 -0.34 16.01
C TRP A 519 8.75 0.62 16.91
N GLY A 520 9.59 0.08 17.77
CA GLY A 520 10.60 0.85 18.51
C GLY A 520 11.76 1.27 17.59
N PHE A 521 12.20 2.53 17.68
CA PHE A 521 13.34 2.99 16.88
C PHE A 521 14.65 2.57 17.53
N ARG A 522 15.51 1.90 16.74
CA ARG A 522 16.92 1.73 17.12
C ARG A 522 17.47 3.14 17.29
N ALA A 523 18.06 3.43 18.43
CA ALA A 523 18.81 4.68 18.56
C ALA A 523 19.84 4.62 17.43
N ARG A 524 19.88 5.62 16.54
CA ARG A 524 21.07 5.77 15.71
C ARG A 524 22.19 5.82 16.73
N GLN A 525 23.05 4.80 16.76
CA GLN A 525 24.38 5.00 17.30
C GLN A 525 24.83 6.25 16.56
N GLN A 526 24.92 7.37 17.27
CA GLN A 526 25.66 8.50 16.77
C GLN A 526 27.02 7.86 16.50
N CYS A 527 27.30 7.53 15.23
CA CYS A 527 28.65 7.30 14.83
C CYS A 527 29.32 8.60 15.24
N ALA A 528 30.07 8.54 16.33
CA ALA A 528 31.06 9.54 16.62
C ALA A 528 31.98 9.48 15.41
N VAL A 529 31.67 10.28 14.40
CA VAL A 529 32.65 10.71 13.43
C VAL A 529 33.58 11.56 14.29
N ALA A 530 34.59 10.90 14.83
CA ALA A 530 35.74 11.58 15.39
C ALA A 530 36.28 12.44 14.24
N VAL A 531 36.08 13.76 14.37
CA VAL A 531 36.77 14.77 13.58
C VAL A 531 37.98 15.18 14.38
#